data_AF-A5I2I7-F1
#
_entry.id   AF-A5I2I7-F1
#
_cell.length_a   1.000
_cell.length_b   1.000
_cell.length_c   1.000
_cell.angle_alpha   90.00
_cell.angle_beta   90.00
_cell.angle_gamma   90.00
#
_symmetry.space_group_name_H-M   'P 1'
#
loop_
_entity.id
_entity.type
_entity.pdbx_description
1 polymer ?
#
loop_
_entity_poly.entity_id
_entity_poly.type
_entity_poly.pdbx_seq_one_letter_code
_entity_poly.pdbx_strand_id
1 'polypeptide(L)'
;MDKETFRKTERMLYNYFKKEEIIKYKRDVIEILKDRIEQLEKRIKDTNVNIDYDLQAVPCGERVQTSNTGASYAERAIVQAIDRLIREQADKKKEILNLEEDISNIEKESKAIEFNIRMLNEEDKEFIWLKYKKKLGIEQISDQLNMSRATGYKKREKIIKDIVHWIEVIK
;
A
#
# COMPACT_ATOMS: atom_id res chain seq x y z
N MET A 1 20.04 -28.90 10.51
CA MET A 1 19.87 -27.48 10.12
C MET A 1 20.12 -26.64 11.35
N ASP A 2 20.86 -25.55 11.20
CA ASP A 2 21.15 -24.64 12.30
C ASP A 2 19.88 -23.94 12.82
N LYS A 3 19.84 -23.68 14.14
CA LYS A 3 18.68 -23.09 14.82
C LYS A 3 18.44 -21.65 14.38
N GLU A 4 19.49 -20.92 14.04
CA GLU A 4 19.39 -19.56 13.54
C GLU A 4 18.79 -19.54 12.12
N THR A 5 19.29 -20.41 11.24
CA THR A 5 18.74 -20.58 9.88
C THR A 5 17.26 -20.93 9.93
N PHE A 6 16.87 -21.90 10.78
CA PHE A 6 15.47 -22.27 10.96
C PHE A 6 14.60 -21.05 11.34
N ARG A 7 15.03 -20.28 12.34
CA ARG A 7 14.30 -19.10 12.84
C ARG A 7 14.19 -18.00 11.79
N LYS A 8 15.26 -17.77 11.03
CA LYS A 8 15.27 -16.78 9.93
C LYS A 8 14.24 -17.16 8.87
N THR A 9 14.22 -18.41 8.43
CA THR A 9 13.26 -18.90 7.42
C THR A 9 11.82 -18.84 7.92
N GLU A 10 11.55 -19.22 9.18
CA GLU A 10 10.20 -19.03 9.76
C GLU A 10 9.77 -17.56 9.75
N ARG A 11 10.67 -16.66 10.13
CA ARG A 11 10.38 -15.22 10.12
C ARG A 11 10.10 -14.72 8.71
N MET A 12 10.83 -15.22 7.70
CA MET A 12 10.59 -14.90 6.30
C MET A 12 9.17 -15.31 5.86
N LEU A 13 8.70 -16.49 6.25
CA LEU A 13 7.33 -16.95 5.94
C LEU A 13 6.25 -16.08 6.62
N TYR A 14 6.43 -15.73 7.90
CA TYR A 14 5.52 -14.78 8.55
C TYR A 14 5.51 -13.41 7.86
N ASN A 15 6.70 -12.92 7.49
CA ASN A 15 6.82 -11.64 6.80
C ASN A 15 6.19 -11.68 5.40
N TYR A 16 6.30 -12.79 4.67
CA TYR A 16 5.68 -12.96 3.36
C TYR A 16 4.16 -12.75 3.42
N PHE A 17 3.46 -13.44 4.34
CA PHE A 17 2.01 -13.24 4.49
C PHE A 17 1.64 -11.85 5.03
N LYS A 18 2.49 -11.25 5.87
CA LYS A 18 2.29 -9.85 6.32
C LYS A 18 2.44 -8.85 5.16
N LYS A 19 3.37 -9.10 4.23
CA LYS A 19 3.57 -8.28 3.04
C LYS A 19 2.33 -8.29 2.13
N GLU A 20 1.62 -9.42 2.02
CA GLU A 20 0.33 -9.46 1.30
C GLU A 20 -0.70 -8.48 1.89
N GLU A 21 -0.82 -8.42 3.22
CA GLU A 21 -1.74 -7.50 3.91
C GLU A 21 -1.32 -6.03 3.69
N ILE A 22 -0.01 -5.75 3.70
CA ILE A 22 0.54 -4.41 3.43
C ILE A 22 0.24 -3.99 1.99
N ILE A 23 0.43 -4.87 1.01
CA ILE A 23 0.09 -4.59 -0.39
C ILE A 23 -1.41 -4.27 -0.51
N LYS A 24 -2.27 -5.06 0.14
CA LYS A 24 -3.71 -4.80 0.13
C LYS A 24 -4.04 -3.42 0.67
N TYR A 25 -3.51 -3.07 1.85
CA TYR A 25 -3.69 -1.74 2.43
C TYR A 25 -3.22 -0.62 1.49
N LYS A 26 -2.03 -0.75 0.88
CA LYS A 26 -1.51 0.25 -0.06
C LYS A 26 -2.42 0.42 -1.29
N ARG A 27 -2.97 -0.68 -1.81
CA ARG A 27 -3.96 -0.64 -2.92
C ARG A 27 -5.23 0.08 -2.50
N ASP A 28 -5.75 -0.20 -1.30
CA ASP A 28 -6.94 0.50 -0.78
C ASP A 28 -6.70 2.02 -0.66
N VAL A 29 -5.50 2.42 -0.21
CA VAL A 29 -5.09 3.85 -0.16
C VAL A 29 -5.02 4.47 -1.56
N ILE A 30 -4.46 3.75 -2.54
CA ILE A 30 -4.40 4.23 -3.94
C ILE A 30 -5.82 4.53 -4.47
N GLU A 31 -6.80 3.66 -4.21
CA GLU A 31 -8.18 3.88 -4.67
C GLU A 31 -8.79 5.13 -4.03
N ILE A 32 -8.59 5.36 -2.73
CA ILE A 32 -9.03 6.59 -2.05
C ILE A 32 -8.40 7.84 -2.68
N LEU A 33 -7.09 7.77 -3.01
CA LEU A 33 -6.38 8.88 -3.65
C LEU A 33 -6.90 9.15 -5.06
N LYS A 34 -7.24 8.12 -5.84
CA LYS A 34 -7.84 8.26 -7.17
C LYS A 34 -9.21 8.93 -7.10
N ASP A 35 -10.08 8.48 -6.19
CA ASP A 35 -11.40 9.09 -5.98
C ASP A 35 -11.25 10.58 -5.63
N ARG A 36 -10.28 10.90 -4.77
CA ARG A 36 -10.00 12.29 -4.40
C ARG A 36 -9.47 13.12 -5.57
N ILE A 37 -8.62 12.55 -6.42
CA ILE A 37 -8.15 13.20 -7.65
C ILE A 37 -9.34 13.50 -8.57
N GLU A 38 -10.26 12.56 -8.76
CA GLU A 38 -11.46 12.76 -9.60
C GLU A 38 -12.33 13.91 -9.07
N GLN A 39 -12.53 13.97 -7.74
CA GLN A 39 -13.24 15.08 -7.10
C GLN A 39 -12.54 16.43 -7.34
N LEU A 40 -11.21 16.48 -7.22
CA LEU A 40 -10.43 17.68 -7.49
C LEU A 40 -10.53 18.09 -8.96
N GLU A 41 -10.50 17.14 -9.90
CA GLU A 41 -10.68 17.41 -11.34
C GLU A 41 -12.04 18.04 -11.64
N LYS A 42 -13.12 17.53 -11.04
CA LYS A 42 -14.46 18.14 -11.17
C LYS A 42 -14.47 19.57 -10.63
N ARG A 43 -13.92 19.80 -9.44
CA ARG A 43 -13.86 21.15 -8.84
C ARG A 43 -13.04 22.14 -9.68
N ILE A 44 -11.93 21.70 -10.27
CA ILE A 44 -11.09 22.53 -11.15
C ILE A 44 -11.87 22.88 -12.42
N LYS A 45 -12.52 21.90 -13.08
CA LYS A 45 -13.32 22.13 -14.29
C LYS A 45 -14.49 23.07 -14.05
N ASP A 46 -15.19 22.89 -12.93
CA ASP A 46 -16.37 23.68 -12.58
C ASP A 46 -16.01 25.05 -11.96
N THR A 47 -14.71 25.36 -11.80
CA THR A 47 -14.21 26.55 -11.08
C THR A 47 -14.91 26.72 -9.72
N ASN A 48 -15.17 25.60 -9.03
CA ASN A 48 -15.93 25.59 -7.78
C ASN A 48 -15.01 25.94 -6.59
N VAL A 49 -14.68 27.23 -6.52
CA VAL A 49 -13.82 27.84 -5.51
C VAL A 49 -14.62 28.84 -4.69
N ASN A 50 -14.44 28.79 -3.36
CA ASN A 50 -15.05 29.77 -2.48
C ASN A 50 -14.13 31.00 -2.40
N ILE A 51 -14.66 32.17 -2.75
CA ILE A 51 -13.94 33.44 -2.68
C ILE A 51 -14.61 34.25 -1.59
N ASP A 52 -13.84 34.62 -0.57
CA ASP A 52 -14.34 35.49 0.48
C ASP A 52 -14.41 36.93 -0.07
N TYR A 53 -15.63 37.41 -0.32
CA TYR A 53 -15.88 38.76 -0.83
C TYR A 53 -15.89 39.81 0.28
N ASP A 54 -15.94 39.41 1.55
CA ASP A 54 -16.21 40.30 2.69
C ASP A 54 -14.99 41.09 3.19
N LEU A 55 -13.84 41.00 2.51
CA LEU A 55 -12.62 41.70 2.97
C LEU A 55 -12.51 43.16 2.52
N GLN A 56 -13.38 43.70 1.67
CA GLN A 56 -13.37 45.13 1.31
C GLN A 56 -14.73 45.68 0.85
N ALA A 57 -15.66 45.89 1.78
CA ALA A 57 -16.65 46.96 1.62
C ALA A 57 -15.95 48.32 1.82
N VAL A 58 -15.19 48.77 0.81
CA VAL A 58 -14.62 50.13 0.83
C VAL A 58 -15.78 51.11 0.64
N PRO A 59 -16.00 52.09 1.54
CA PRO A 59 -17.02 53.11 1.33
C PRO A 59 -16.71 53.84 0.02
N CYS A 60 -17.71 53.93 -0.85
CA CYS A 60 -17.64 54.59 -2.15
C CYS A 60 -17.28 56.08 -1.98
N GLY A 61 -15.98 56.38 -1.92
CA GLY A 61 -15.40 57.70 -1.95
C GLY A 61 -14.39 57.76 -3.09
N GLU A 62 -14.62 58.65 -4.04
CA GLU A 62 -13.83 58.86 -5.26
C GLU A 62 -12.32 58.72 -5.06
N ARG A 63 -11.77 57.63 -5.63
CA ARG A 63 -10.54 57.59 -6.43
C ARG A 63 -10.29 56.15 -6.87
N VAL A 64 -10.66 55.83 -8.10
CA VAL A 64 -10.37 54.55 -8.73
C VAL A 64 -8.88 54.52 -9.10
N GLN A 65 -8.03 54.09 -8.17
CA GLN A 65 -6.67 53.67 -8.50
C GLN A 65 -6.78 52.33 -9.23
N THR A 66 -6.75 52.35 -10.56
CA THR A 66 -6.59 51.14 -11.35
C THR A 66 -5.20 50.56 -11.11
N SER A 67 -5.12 49.36 -10.55
CA SER A 67 -3.87 48.62 -10.45
C SER A 67 -3.28 48.41 -11.86
N ASN A 68 -1.98 48.64 -12.02
CA ASN A 68 -1.23 48.57 -13.29
C ASN A 68 -1.21 47.17 -13.98
N THR A 69 -1.91 46.18 -13.42
CA THR A 69 -1.86 44.76 -13.81
C THR A 69 -3.11 44.28 -14.57
N GLY A 70 -4.17 45.09 -14.66
CA GLY A 70 -5.37 44.77 -15.45
C GLY A 70 -6.31 43.70 -14.91
N ALA A 71 -5.99 43.01 -13.79
CA ALA A 71 -6.82 41.97 -13.19
C ALA A 71 -7.44 42.40 -11.84
N SER A 72 -8.72 42.12 -11.65
CA SER A 72 -9.47 42.34 -10.42
C SER A 72 -8.97 41.48 -9.25
N TYR A 73 -9.31 41.87 -8.02
CA TYR A 73 -9.00 41.08 -6.83
C TYR A 73 -9.63 39.68 -6.89
N ALA A 74 -10.89 39.61 -7.33
CA ALA A 74 -11.63 38.35 -7.46
C ALA A 74 -10.96 37.40 -8.45
N GLU A 75 -10.51 37.88 -9.62
CA GLU A 75 -9.79 37.06 -10.60
C GLU A 75 -8.49 36.49 -10.02
N ARG A 76 -7.71 37.32 -9.30
CA ARG A 76 -6.48 36.87 -8.64
C ARG A 76 -6.76 35.81 -7.57
N ALA A 77 -7.82 35.98 -6.79
CA ALA A 77 -8.22 35.01 -5.76
C ALA A 77 -8.66 33.66 -6.38
N ILE A 78 -9.40 33.69 -7.50
CA ILE A 78 -9.79 32.48 -8.25
C ILE A 78 -8.57 31.73 -8.75
N VAL A 79 -7.64 32.43 -9.42
CA VAL A 79 -6.42 31.81 -9.95
C VAL A 79 -5.63 31.14 -8.84
N GLN A 80 -5.44 31.81 -7.70
CA GLN A 80 -4.73 31.24 -6.56
C GLN A 80 -5.45 30.02 -5.97
N ALA A 81 -6.79 30.03 -5.93
CA ALA A 81 -7.55 28.89 -5.43
C ALA A 81 -7.46 27.68 -6.37
N ILE A 82 -7.52 27.90 -7.68
CA ILE A 82 -7.33 26.85 -8.70
C ILE A 82 -5.91 26.29 -8.63
N ASP A 83 -4.88 27.15 -8.53
CA ASP A 83 -3.49 26.73 -8.41
C ASP A 83 -3.26 25.80 -7.20
N ARG A 84 -3.93 26.08 -6.07
CA ARG A 84 -3.87 25.21 -4.88
C ARG A 84 -4.47 23.85 -5.16
N LEU A 85 -5.61 23.78 -5.86
CA LEU A 85 -6.25 22.51 -6.23
C LEU A 85 -5.37 21.70 -7.20
N ILE A 86 -4.71 22.36 -8.16
CA ILE A 86 -3.78 21.72 -9.09
C ILE A 86 -2.57 21.14 -8.35
N ARG A 87 -1.99 21.90 -7.41
CA ARG A 87 -0.88 21.40 -6.57
C ARG A 87 -1.31 20.21 -5.73
N GLU A 88 -2.47 20.30 -5.07
CA GLU A 88 -3.02 19.20 -4.27
C GLU A 88 -3.21 17.92 -5.13
N GLN A 89 -3.67 18.08 -6.36
CA GLN A 89 -3.82 16.97 -7.29
C GLN A 89 -2.45 16.37 -7.67
N ALA A 90 -1.46 17.21 -7.98
CA ALA A 90 -0.11 16.77 -8.34
C ALA A 90 0.56 15.99 -7.19
N ASP A 91 0.41 16.48 -5.96
CA ASP A 91 0.94 15.82 -4.77
C ASP A 91 0.34 14.41 -4.58
N LYS A 92 -0.97 14.27 -4.77
CA LYS A 92 -1.65 12.96 -4.70
C LYS A 92 -1.24 12.01 -5.81
N LYS A 93 -1.04 12.51 -7.04
CA LYS A 93 -0.51 11.70 -8.15
C LYS A 93 0.90 11.18 -7.82
N LYS A 94 1.74 12.01 -7.22
CA LYS A 94 3.07 11.60 -6.74
C LYS A 94 2.99 10.55 -5.63
N GLU A 95 2.06 10.70 -4.69
CA GLU A 95 1.83 9.73 -3.63
C GLU A 95 1.42 8.36 -4.19
N ILE A 96 0.52 8.31 -5.17
CA ILE A 96 0.16 7.07 -5.88
C ILE A 96 1.40 6.41 -6.48
N LEU A 97 2.23 7.15 -7.22
CA LEU A 97 3.43 6.60 -7.85
C LEU A 97 4.39 5.98 -6.81
N ASN A 98 4.60 6.65 -5.68
CA ASN A 98 5.44 6.10 -4.61
C ASN A 98 4.85 4.81 -4.02
N LEU A 99 3.52 4.76 -3.82
CA LEU A 99 2.85 3.56 -3.32
C LEU A 99 2.92 2.40 -4.32
N GLU A 100 2.80 2.68 -5.62
CA GLU A 100 2.95 1.68 -6.69
C GLU A 100 4.39 1.13 -6.76
N GLU A 101 5.39 2.00 -6.63
CA GLU A 101 6.80 1.60 -6.54
C GLU A 101 7.05 0.71 -5.32
N ASP A 102 6.54 1.10 -4.15
CA ASP A 102 6.62 0.30 -2.93
C ASP A 102 5.99 -1.08 -3.11
N ILE A 103 4.79 -1.15 -3.71
CA ILE A 103 4.13 -2.43 -4.00
C ILE A 103 5.01 -3.28 -4.91
N SER A 104 5.55 -2.70 -5.99
CA SER A 104 6.43 -3.40 -6.93
C SER A 104 7.67 -3.96 -6.23
N ASN A 105 8.28 -3.19 -5.34
CA ASN A 105 9.45 -3.62 -4.58
C ASN A 105 9.10 -4.77 -3.61
N ILE A 106 7.99 -4.67 -2.89
CA ILE A 106 7.51 -5.73 -1.99
C ILE A 106 7.23 -7.03 -2.78
N GLU A 107 6.61 -6.92 -3.96
CA GLU A 107 6.31 -8.05 -4.82
C GLU A 107 7.61 -8.71 -5.33
N LYS A 108 8.57 -7.93 -5.83
CA LYS A 108 9.89 -8.42 -6.26
C LYS A 108 10.62 -9.16 -5.16
N GLU A 109 10.71 -8.58 -3.97
CA GLU A 109 11.33 -9.22 -2.80
C GLU A 109 10.64 -10.53 -2.39
N SER A 110 9.34 -10.64 -2.66
CA SER A 110 8.53 -11.80 -2.27
C SER A 110 8.59 -12.95 -3.30
N LYS A 111 9.07 -12.68 -4.53
CA LYS A 111 9.04 -13.66 -5.63
C LYS A 111 9.79 -14.95 -5.34
N ALA A 112 10.94 -14.88 -4.67
CA ALA A 112 11.71 -16.08 -4.33
C ALA A 112 10.93 -17.01 -3.38
N ILE A 113 10.30 -16.45 -2.34
CA ILE A 113 9.50 -17.23 -1.39
C ILE A 113 8.22 -17.76 -2.06
N GLU A 114 7.55 -16.92 -2.85
CA GLU A 114 6.35 -17.30 -3.60
C GLU A 114 6.63 -18.49 -4.53
N PHE A 115 7.75 -18.45 -5.26
CA PHE A 115 8.18 -19.55 -6.13
C PHE A 115 8.41 -20.84 -5.33
N ASN A 116 9.11 -20.75 -4.20
CA ASN A 116 9.39 -21.92 -3.36
C ASN A 116 8.12 -22.55 -2.82
N ILE A 117 7.19 -21.75 -2.29
CA ILE A 117 5.89 -22.24 -1.80
C ILE A 117 5.12 -22.91 -2.95
N ARG A 118 5.17 -22.34 -4.15
CA ARG A 118 4.47 -22.89 -5.33
C ARG A 118 5.00 -24.29 -5.72
N MET A 119 6.28 -24.57 -5.51
CA MET A 119 6.91 -25.85 -5.81
C MET A 119 6.65 -26.95 -4.77
N LEU A 120 6.07 -26.60 -3.63
CA LEU A 120 5.65 -27.59 -2.63
C LEU A 120 4.38 -28.33 -3.08
N ASN A 121 4.11 -29.48 -2.44
CA ASN A 121 2.83 -30.17 -2.62
C ASN A 121 1.69 -29.41 -1.92
N GLU A 122 0.44 -29.76 -2.26
CA GLU A 122 -0.74 -29.06 -1.72
C GLU A 122 -0.88 -29.17 -0.20
N GLU A 123 -0.57 -30.33 0.38
CA GLU A 123 -0.66 -30.54 1.83
C GLU A 123 0.37 -29.69 2.60
N ASP A 124 1.54 -29.42 2.01
CA ASP A 124 2.58 -28.54 2.55
C ASP A 124 2.20 -27.06 2.39
N LYS A 125 1.59 -26.69 1.26
CA LYS A 125 1.04 -25.33 1.05
C LYS A 125 -0.05 -25.02 2.06
N GLU A 126 -0.96 -25.97 2.30
CA GLU A 126 -2.02 -25.84 3.28
C GLU A 126 -1.44 -25.70 4.70
N PHE A 127 -0.45 -26.53 5.05
CA PHE A 127 0.26 -26.40 6.32
C PHE A 127 0.88 -25.01 6.50
N ILE A 128 1.56 -24.49 5.48
CA ILE A 128 2.16 -23.14 5.50
C ILE A 128 1.08 -22.07 5.70
N TRP A 129 -0.02 -22.17 4.97
CA TRP A 129 -1.13 -21.21 5.07
C TRP A 129 -1.72 -21.20 6.49
N LEU A 130 -2.00 -22.38 7.06
CA LEU A 130 -2.52 -22.50 8.42
C LEU A 130 -1.52 -21.96 9.45
N LYS A 131 -0.24 -22.29 9.28
CA LYS A 131 0.79 -21.93 10.26
C LYS A 131 1.16 -20.46 10.23
N TYR A 132 1.41 -19.89 9.05
CA TYR A 132 2.05 -18.58 8.92
C TYR A 132 1.06 -17.48 8.56
N LYS A 133 -0.01 -17.79 7.81
CA LYS A 133 -1.10 -16.83 7.51
C LYS A 133 -2.14 -16.81 8.61
N LYS A 134 -2.70 -17.97 8.98
CA LYS A 134 -3.70 -18.09 10.05
C LYS A 134 -3.12 -18.12 11.46
N LYS A 135 -1.79 -18.28 11.60
CA LYS A 135 -1.06 -18.25 12.87
C LYS A 135 -1.51 -19.33 13.87
N LEU A 136 -1.94 -20.49 13.36
CA LEU A 136 -2.43 -21.58 14.20
C LEU A 136 -1.30 -22.31 14.95
N GLY A 137 -1.67 -22.93 16.07
CA GLY A 137 -0.82 -23.86 16.81
C GLY A 137 -0.62 -25.16 16.05
N ILE A 138 0.47 -25.89 16.33
CA ILE A 138 0.72 -27.19 15.67
C ILE A 138 -0.37 -28.21 15.98
N GLU A 139 -0.93 -28.20 17.19
CA GLU A 139 -2.03 -29.09 17.57
C GLU A 139 -3.27 -28.86 16.68
N GLN A 140 -3.71 -27.62 16.54
CA GLN A 140 -4.85 -27.26 15.68
C GLN A 140 -4.62 -27.63 14.21
N ILE A 141 -3.40 -27.43 13.72
CA ILE A 141 -3.03 -27.80 12.34
C ILE A 141 -3.04 -29.32 12.18
N SER A 142 -2.51 -30.04 13.18
CA SER A 142 -2.51 -31.49 13.21
C SER A 142 -3.92 -32.05 13.16
N ASP A 143 -4.86 -31.47 13.90
CA ASP A 143 -6.26 -31.87 13.88
C ASP A 143 -6.91 -31.60 12.50
N GLN A 144 -6.66 -30.42 11.92
CA GLN A 144 -7.22 -30.05 10.61
C GLN A 144 -6.68 -30.92 9.46
N LEU A 145 -5.42 -31.31 9.52
CA LEU A 145 -4.77 -32.14 8.50
C LEU A 145 -4.81 -33.64 8.84
N ASN A 146 -5.62 -34.06 9.83
CA ASN A 146 -5.76 -35.45 10.26
C ASN A 146 -4.42 -36.16 10.54
N MET A 147 -3.48 -35.47 11.19
CA MET A 147 -2.16 -36.00 11.51
C MET A 147 -1.84 -35.91 13.00
N SER A 148 -0.94 -36.75 13.48
CA SER A 148 -0.49 -36.67 14.88
C SER A 148 0.29 -35.37 15.14
N ARG A 149 0.30 -34.89 16.39
CA ARG A 149 1.12 -33.75 16.83
C ARG A 149 2.61 -33.94 16.48
N ALA A 150 3.14 -35.14 16.70
CA ALA A 150 4.53 -35.46 16.38
C ALA A 150 4.80 -35.37 14.87
N THR A 151 3.86 -35.82 14.05
CA THR A 151 3.93 -35.68 12.59
C THR A 151 3.91 -34.21 12.18
N GLY A 152 3.07 -33.38 12.81
CA GLY A 152 3.00 -31.94 12.53
C GLY A 152 4.32 -31.20 12.79
N TYR A 153 5.02 -31.50 13.89
CA TYR A 153 6.34 -30.93 14.16
C TYR A 153 7.40 -31.37 13.14
N LYS A 154 7.41 -32.66 12.78
CA LYS A 154 8.33 -33.19 11.75
C LYS A 154 8.06 -32.54 10.39
N LYS A 155 6.78 -32.35 10.05
CA LYS A 155 6.35 -31.72 8.80
C LYS A 155 6.78 -30.27 8.72
N ARG A 156 6.60 -29.49 9.79
CA ARG A 156 7.15 -28.13 9.90
C ARG A 156 8.66 -28.10 9.63
N GLU A 157 9.40 -29.00 10.26
CA GLU A 157 10.85 -29.05 10.07
C GLU A 157 11.24 -29.40 8.63
N LYS A 158 10.53 -30.34 8.01
CA LYS A 158 10.71 -30.72 6.61
C LYS A 158 10.44 -29.53 5.67
N ILE A 159 9.29 -28.86 5.81
CA ILE A 159 8.91 -27.70 5.00
C ILE A 159 9.97 -26.60 5.07
N ILE A 160 10.47 -26.28 6.28
CA ILE A 160 11.51 -25.26 6.43
C ILE A 160 12.81 -25.67 5.75
N LYS A 161 13.21 -26.94 5.83
CA LYS A 161 14.40 -27.45 5.12
C LYS A 161 14.23 -27.33 3.61
N ASP A 162 13.07 -27.72 3.09
CA ASP A 162 12.77 -27.66 1.67
C ASP A 162 12.85 -26.22 1.17
N ILE A 163 12.28 -25.27 1.90
CA ILE A 163 12.35 -23.83 1.56
C ILE A 163 13.79 -23.31 1.58
N VAL A 164 14.59 -23.67 2.59
CA VAL A 164 16.00 -23.26 2.66
C VAL A 164 16.77 -23.80 1.47
N HIS A 165 16.58 -25.07 1.12
CA HIS A 165 17.21 -25.67 -0.03
C HIS A 165 16.88 -24.93 -1.32
N TRP A 166 15.61 -24.61 -1.56
CA TRP A 166 15.21 -23.85 -2.74
C TRP A 166 15.76 -22.41 -2.75
N ILE A 167 15.87 -21.75 -1.60
CA ILE A 167 16.53 -20.42 -1.51
C ILE A 167 18.00 -20.51 -1.92
N GLU A 168 18.70 -21.58 -1.56
CA GLU A 168 20.09 -21.80 -1.95
C GLU A 168 20.25 -22.10 -3.44
N VAL A 169 19.28 -22.80 -4.04
CA VAL A 169 19.29 -23.13 -5.48
C VAL A 169 18.98 -21.92 -6.38
N ILE A 170 18.17 -20.98 -5.91
CA ILE A 170 17.74 -19.79 -6.68
C ILE A 170 18.77 -18.65 -6.61
N LYS A 171 19.69 -18.71 -5.66
CA LYS A 171 20.80 -17.74 -5.53
C LYS A 171 21.77 -17.81 -6.69
#